data_AF-B0EDD2-F1
#
_entry.id   AF-B0EDD2-F1
#
_cell.length_a   1.000
_cell.length_b   1.000
_cell.length_c   1.000
_cell.angle_alpha   90.00
_cell.angle_beta   90.00
_cell.angle_gamma   90.00
#
_symmetry.space_group_name_H-M   'P 1'
#
loop_
_entity.id
_entity.type
_entity.pdbx_description
1 polymer ?
#
loop_
_entity_poly.entity_id
_entity_poly.type
_entity_poly.pdbx_seq_one_letter_code
_entity_poly.pdbx_strand_id
1 'polypeptide(L)'
;MTINYRCKKCRSLLFTENEIQPHEPNSNEVSFGYRRRGGGGDCNSVFLKDKLVWMGPCDQNNGKIECPKCHYEVGTYTWSGNQCSCGKWISPAFQIATSKIDKEKPFTFPQHN
;
A
#
# COMPACT_ATOMS: atom_id res chain seq x y z
N MET A 1 10.05 -0.08 16.57
CA MET A 1 9.57 -1.43 16.20
C MET A 1 8.76 -1.27 14.94
N THR A 2 9.19 -1.83 13.82
CA THR A 2 8.60 -1.51 12.51
C THR A 2 7.50 -2.48 12.09
N ILE A 3 6.33 -1.98 11.70
CA ILE A 3 5.22 -2.82 11.22
C ILE A 3 5.60 -3.49 9.89
N ASN A 4 5.33 -4.80 9.80
CA ASN A 4 5.56 -5.62 8.62
C ASN A 4 4.26 -5.82 7.84
N TYR A 5 4.36 -5.76 6.51
CA TYR A 5 3.24 -5.97 5.60
C TYR A 5 3.50 -7.23 4.78
N ARG A 6 2.62 -8.21 4.94
CA ARG A 6 2.77 -9.54 4.33
C ARG A 6 1.66 -9.81 3.32
N CYS A 7 1.95 -10.63 2.32
CA CYS A 7 0.94 -11.12 1.40
C CYS A 7 -0.13 -11.91 2.15
N LYS A 8 -1.40 -11.57 1.98
CA LYS A 8 -2.50 -12.23 2.69
C LYS A 8 -2.65 -13.73 2.35
N LYS A 9 -2.27 -14.12 1.13
CA LYS A 9 -2.38 -15.51 0.64
C LYS A 9 -1.28 -16.43 1.17
N CYS A 10 -0.02 -15.97 1.19
CA CYS A 10 1.14 -16.83 1.48
C CYS A 10 2.02 -16.37 2.65
N ARG A 11 1.68 -15.24 3.28
CA ARG A 11 2.39 -14.61 4.41
C ARG A 11 3.86 -14.25 4.14
N SER A 12 4.27 -14.22 2.87
CA SER A 12 5.57 -13.68 2.47
C SER A 12 5.65 -12.19 2.81
N LEU A 13 6.77 -11.76 3.39
CA LEU A 13 7.04 -10.35 3.68
C LEU A 13 7.19 -9.58 2.37
N LEU A 14 6.41 -8.51 2.20
CA LEU A 14 6.44 -7.67 1.01
C LEU A 14 7.18 -6.36 1.30
N PHE A 15 6.79 -5.65 2.36
CA PHE A 15 7.40 -4.37 2.74
C PHE A 15 7.19 -4.08 4.22
N THR A 16 7.80 -2.98 4.69
CA THR A 16 7.65 -2.48 6.06
C THR A 16 7.05 -1.08 6.04
N GLU A 17 6.67 -0.56 7.20
CA GLU A 17 6.17 0.81 7.32
C GLU A 17 7.13 1.88 6.78
N ASN A 18 8.44 1.61 6.76
CA ASN A 18 9.44 2.55 6.27
C ASN A 18 9.35 2.80 4.76
N GLU A 19 8.81 1.83 4.01
CA GLU A 19 8.65 1.92 2.55
C GLU A 19 7.34 2.61 2.14
N ILE A 20 6.49 2.95 3.10
CA ILE A 20 5.18 3.56 2.83
C ILE A 20 5.34 5.07 2.63
N GLN A 21 4.77 5.58 1.54
CA GLN A 21 4.60 7.00 1.32
C GLN A 21 3.38 7.49 2.15
N PRO A 22 3.60 8.27 3.22
CA PRO A 22 2.50 8.84 3.96
C PRO A 22 1.74 9.84 3.09
N HIS A 23 0.43 9.79 3.19
CA HIS A 23 -0.43 10.84 2.69
C HIS A 23 -1.62 10.99 3.63
N GLU A 24 -1.94 12.23 3.95
CA GLU A 24 -3.10 12.54 4.76
C GLU A 24 -4.30 12.75 3.84
N PRO A 25 -5.49 12.31 4.26
CA PRO A 25 -6.71 12.68 3.57
C PRO A 25 -6.88 14.20 3.62
N ASN A 26 -6.96 14.85 2.45
CA ASN A 26 -7.28 16.28 2.39
C ASN A 26 -8.68 16.45 3.02
N SER A 27 -8.72 17.04 4.21
CA SER A 27 -9.98 17.31 4.92
C SER A 27 -10.88 18.28 4.16
N ASN A 28 -10.34 19.02 3.18
CA ASN A 28 -10.96 20.21 2.61
C ASN A 28 -11.36 20.12 1.13
N GLU A 29 -11.15 18.99 0.44
CA GLU A 29 -11.42 18.88 -1.00
C GLU A 29 -12.32 17.67 -1.31
N VAL A 30 -13.51 17.65 -0.71
CA VAL A 30 -14.60 16.77 -1.15
C VAL A 30 -15.29 17.35 -2.38
N SER A 31 -14.56 17.43 -3.50
CA SER A 31 -15.18 17.71 -4.79
C SER A 31 -15.95 16.47 -5.25
N PHE A 32 -17.27 16.59 -5.11
CA PHE A 32 -18.35 15.86 -5.77
C PHE A 32 -17.96 14.67 -6.64
N GLY A 33 -18.36 13.46 -6.23
CA GLY A 33 -18.62 12.40 -7.21
C GLY A 33 -18.22 10.97 -6.89
N TYR A 34 -18.32 10.47 -5.65
CA TYR A 34 -18.76 9.08 -5.42
C TYR A 34 -19.11 8.85 -3.94
N ARG A 35 -20.15 8.04 -3.72
CA ARG A 35 -20.84 7.85 -2.44
C ARG A 35 -19.90 7.34 -1.36
N ARG A 36 -19.64 8.16 -0.34
CA ARG A 36 -19.10 7.72 0.94
C ARG A 36 -20.09 6.73 1.59
N ARG A 37 -19.75 5.45 1.58
CA ARG A 37 -20.21 4.49 2.61
C ARG A 37 -19.00 4.16 3.48
N GLY A 38 -18.93 4.79 4.65
CA GLY A 38 -17.89 4.57 5.66
C GLY A 38 -17.17 5.87 5.99
N GLY A 39 -17.45 6.41 7.17
CA GLY A 39 -16.82 7.63 7.67
C GLY A 39 -15.37 7.42 8.09
N GLY A 40 -14.61 8.52 8.13
CA GLY A 40 -13.35 8.63 8.88
C GLY A 40 -12.10 8.05 8.22
N GLY A 41 -11.28 8.91 7.61
CA GLY A 41 -9.81 8.91 7.79
C GLY A 41 -8.94 7.90 7.04
N ASP A 42 -9.38 6.67 6.79
CA ASP A 42 -8.44 5.60 6.37
C ASP A 42 -8.51 5.27 4.86
N CYS A 43 -7.34 5.24 4.23
CA CYS A 43 -7.20 4.87 2.83
C CYS A 43 -7.27 3.34 2.63
N ASN A 44 -8.03 2.89 1.63
CA ASN A 44 -8.15 1.46 1.26
C ASN A 44 -6.90 0.90 0.57
N SER A 45 -5.86 1.73 0.42
CA SER A 45 -4.62 1.35 -0.24
C SER A 45 -3.46 2.05 0.42
N VAL A 46 -2.33 1.34 0.42
CA VAL A 46 -1.03 1.84 0.85
C VAL A 46 -0.24 2.17 -0.41
N PHE A 47 0.43 3.31 -0.43
CA PHE A 47 1.31 3.67 -1.52
C PHE A 47 2.75 3.53 -1.05
N LEU A 48 3.62 2.93 -1.86
CA LEU A 48 5.04 2.87 -1.55
C LEU A 48 5.76 4.11 -2.05
N LYS A 49 6.84 4.48 -1.36
CA LYS A 49 7.72 5.60 -1.74
C LYS A 49 8.34 5.37 -3.11
N ASP A 50 8.84 4.16 -3.32
CA ASP A 50 9.59 3.77 -4.51
C ASP A 50 9.26 2.33 -4.93
N LYS A 51 9.71 1.97 -6.13
CA LYS A 51 9.69 0.60 -6.63
C LYS A 51 10.59 -0.29 -5.77
N LEU A 52 10.04 -1.37 -5.23
CA LEU A 52 10.84 -2.38 -4.53
C LEU A 52 11.38 -3.44 -5.48
N VAL A 53 12.53 -4.03 -5.12
CA VAL A 53 13.22 -5.05 -5.94
C VAL A 53 12.30 -6.23 -6.29
N TRP A 54 11.45 -6.67 -5.35
CA TRP A 54 10.58 -7.82 -5.54
C TRP A 54 9.41 -7.59 -6.50
N MET A 55 9.09 -6.33 -6.85
CA MET A 55 7.96 -5.99 -7.73
C MET A 55 8.21 -6.35 -9.20
N GLY A 56 9.39 -6.88 -9.51
CA GLY A 56 9.81 -7.15 -10.88
C GLY A 56 10.34 -5.88 -11.56
N PRO A 57 10.37 -5.83 -12.89
CA PRO A 57 11.04 -4.75 -13.62
C PRO A 57 10.19 -3.47 -13.73
N CYS A 58 8.85 -3.56 -13.70
CA CYS A 58 7.93 -2.42 -13.82
C CYS A 58 8.22 -1.51 -15.03
N ASP A 59 8.68 -2.06 -16.16
CA ASP A 59 9.15 -1.31 -17.33
C ASP A 59 8.03 -0.61 -18.12
N GLN A 60 6.78 -1.02 -17.94
CA GLN A 60 5.62 -0.42 -18.60
C GLN A 60 5.16 0.83 -17.85
N ASN A 61 4.36 1.72 -18.46
CA ASN A 61 3.87 2.91 -17.77
C ASN A 61 2.91 2.58 -16.60
N ASN A 62 2.20 1.46 -16.69
CA ASN A 62 1.33 0.95 -15.64
C ASN A 62 1.29 -0.59 -15.69
N GLY A 63 0.86 -1.20 -14.58
CA GLY A 63 0.70 -2.64 -14.52
C GLY A 63 0.29 -3.16 -13.14
N LYS A 64 0.32 -4.48 -13.00
CA LYS A 64 -0.02 -5.19 -11.76
C LYS A 64 1.22 -5.41 -10.90
N ILE A 65 1.01 -5.47 -9.59
CA ILE A 65 2.02 -5.88 -8.61
C ILE A 65 1.59 -7.22 -8.05
N GLU A 66 2.42 -8.23 -8.24
CA GLU A 66 2.15 -9.61 -7.81
C GLU A 66 3.10 -10.02 -6.70
N CYS A 67 2.61 -10.82 -5.76
CA CYS A 67 3.45 -11.40 -4.72
C CYS A 67 4.53 -12.28 -5.37
N PRO A 68 5.82 -12.10 -5.03
CA PRO A 68 6.92 -12.83 -5.68
C PRO A 68 6.90 -14.33 -5.36
N LYS A 69 6.21 -14.75 -4.28
CA LYS A 69 6.13 -16.15 -3.84
C LYS A 69 4.95 -16.91 -4.44
N CYS A 70 3.79 -16.27 -4.59
CA CYS A 70 2.55 -16.98 -4.95
C CYS A 70 1.80 -16.37 -6.14
N HIS A 71 2.39 -15.36 -6.79
CA HIS A 71 1.84 -14.65 -7.95
C HIS A 71 0.42 -14.11 -7.72
N TYR A 72 0.03 -13.92 -6.46
CA TYR A 72 -1.23 -13.28 -6.13
C TYR A 72 -1.10 -11.78 -6.38
N GLU A 73 -1.95 -11.21 -7.22
CA GLU A 73 -2.02 -9.77 -7.45
C GLU A 73 -2.32 -9.06 -6.12
N VAL A 74 -1.37 -8.29 -5.59
CA VAL A 74 -1.50 -7.55 -4.32
C VAL A 74 -1.76 -6.05 -4.54
N GLY A 75 -1.52 -5.55 -5.75
CA GLY A 75 -1.64 -4.13 -6.06
C GLY A 75 -1.43 -3.82 -7.55
N THR A 76 -1.25 -2.55 -7.84
CA THR A 76 -0.99 -2.01 -9.19
C THR A 76 0.02 -0.87 -9.11
N TYR A 77 0.73 -0.61 -10.20
CA TYR A 77 1.61 0.54 -10.33
C TYR A 77 1.22 1.42 -11.52
N THR A 78 1.42 2.73 -11.40
CA THR A 78 1.31 3.70 -12.50
C THR A 78 2.39 4.77 -12.35
N TRP A 79 3.30 4.89 -13.31
CA TRP A 79 4.38 5.88 -13.28
C TRP A 79 3.87 7.31 -13.43
N SER A 80 2.80 7.53 -14.20
CA SER A 80 2.15 8.84 -14.30
C SER A 80 1.45 9.28 -13.01
N GLY A 81 1.28 8.35 -12.06
CA GLY A 81 0.55 8.56 -10.80
C GLY A 81 -0.90 8.09 -10.84
N ASN A 82 -1.55 8.13 -9.67
CA ASN A 82 -2.95 7.78 -9.48
C ASN A 82 -3.54 8.59 -8.31
N GLN A 83 -4.86 8.83 -8.34
CA GLN A 83 -5.56 9.47 -7.24
C GLN A 83 -5.91 8.43 -6.16
N CYS A 84 -5.51 8.70 -4.91
CA CYS A 84 -5.94 7.92 -3.77
C CYS A 84 -7.43 8.15 -3.46
N SER A 85 -8.09 7.19 -2.81
CA SER A 85 -9.46 7.34 -2.30
C SER A 85 -9.65 8.54 -1.36
N CYS A 86 -8.56 9.09 -0.81
CA CYS A 86 -8.58 10.31 -0.01
C CYS A 86 -8.53 11.62 -0.81
N GLY A 87 -8.44 11.54 -2.14
CA GLY A 87 -8.37 12.68 -3.04
C GLY A 87 -6.96 13.09 -3.46
N LYS A 88 -5.90 12.69 -2.73
CA LYS A 88 -4.52 13.08 -3.04
C LYS A 88 -3.99 12.37 -4.30
N TRP A 89 -3.39 13.13 -5.20
CA TRP A 89 -2.61 12.58 -6.33
C TRP A 89 -1.24 12.09 -5.84
N ILE A 90 -0.89 10.85 -6.20
CA ILE A 90 0.39 10.24 -5.83
C ILE A 90 1.11 9.84 -7.10
N SER A 91 2.36 10.26 -7.28
CA SER A 91 3.20 9.90 -8.43
C SER A 91 4.66 9.73 -8.02
N PRO A 92 5.33 8.62 -8.40
CA PRO A 92 4.74 7.43 -9.03
C PRO A 92 3.79 6.70 -8.06
N ALA A 93 2.77 6.04 -8.58
CA ALA A 93 1.74 5.38 -7.77
C ALA A 93 1.99 3.87 -7.65
N PHE A 94 2.79 3.43 -6.68
CA PHE A 94 2.93 2.01 -6.32
C PHE A 94 1.88 1.63 -5.27
N GLN A 95 0.68 1.29 -5.72
CA GLN A 95 -0.50 1.10 -4.89
C GLN A 95 -0.68 -0.37 -4.48
N ILE A 96 -0.68 -0.64 -3.19
CA ILE A 96 -0.97 -1.95 -2.61
C ILE A 96 -2.35 -1.92 -1.92
N ALA A 97 -3.21 -2.87 -2.25
CA ALA A 97 -4.54 -2.96 -1.67
C ALA A 97 -4.47 -3.49 -0.23
N THR A 98 -5.02 -2.76 0.75
CA THR A 98 -5.01 -3.19 2.16
C THR A 98 -5.77 -4.50 2.38
N SER A 99 -6.77 -4.79 1.54
CA SER A 99 -7.54 -6.03 1.56
C SER A 99 -6.74 -7.28 1.18
N LYS A 100 -5.58 -7.10 0.54
CA LYS A 100 -4.72 -8.16 -0.02
C LYS A 100 -3.41 -8.38 0.77
N ILE A 101 -3.24 -7.67 1.88
CA ILE A 101 -2.07 -7.77 2.76
C ILE A 101 -2.49 -7.86 4.23
N ASP A 102 -1.62 -8.42 5.06
CA ASP A 102 -1.76 -8.46 6.52
C ASP A 102 -0.73 -7.50 7.16
N LYS A 103 -1.17 -6.72 8.15
CA LYS A 103 -0.30 -5.86 8.96
C LYS A 103 0.07 -6.60 10.24
N GLU A 104 1.36 -6.81 10.47
CA GLU A 104 1.85 -7.51 11.65
C GLU A 104 2.85 -6.64 12.40
N LYS A 105 2.64 -6.48 13.71
CA LYS A 105 3.66 -5.93 14.58
C LYS A 105 4.77 -6.98 14.76
N PRO A 106 6.05 -6.60 14.71
CA PRO A 106 7.12 -7.54 14.98
C PRO A 106 6.97 -8.01 16.42
N PHE A 107 6.99 -9.33 16.62
CA PHE A 107 6.90 -9.93 17.94
C PHE A 107 8.15 -9.52 18.73
N THR A 108 8.00 -8.68 19.75
CA THR A 108 9.06 -8.38 20.69
C THR A 108 8.91 -9.29 21.89
N PHE A 109 9.96 -10.05 22.20
CA PHE A 109 10.02 -10.75 23.48
C PHE A 109 9.98 -9.71 24.60
N PRO A 110 9.10 -9.84 25.60
CA PRO A 110 9.23 -9.06 26.81
C PRO A 110 10.59 -9.39 27.42
N GLN A 111 11.47 -8.39 27.53
CA GLN A 111 12.67 -8.52 28.33
C GLN A 111 12.21 -8.63 29.79
N HIS A 112 12.18 -9.86 30.30
CA HIS A 112 12.10 -10.09 31.74
C HIS A 112 13.42 -9.61 32.34
N ASN A 113 13.34 -8.58 33.18
CA ASN A 113 14.41 -8.18 34.08
C ASN A 113 14.11 -8.74 35.47
#